data_AF-A0AAW8RKW8-F1
#
_entry.id   AF-A0AAW8RKW8-F1
#
_cell.length_a   1.000
_cell.length_b   1.000
_cell.length_c   1.000
_cell.angle_alpha   90.00
_cell.angle_beta   90.00
_cell.angle_gamma   90.00
#
_symmetry.space_group_name_H-M   'P 1'
#
loop_
_entity.id
_entity.type
_entity.pdbx_description
1 polymer ?
#
loop_
_entity_poly.entity_id
_entity_poly.type
_entity_poly.pdbx_seq_one_letter_code
_entity_poly.pdbx_strand_id
1 'polypeptide(L)'
;VFQENAKDVMNVDKISIISGAVANTTPVSPNNKLNLVIGLGLGMMIGVGLAFLFELLDRTVKDEKYVTDTLGFPILGTVPEMSAKELNAGIRKKGPAPTRPKATNDKTAPSRRSRSRV
;
A
#
# COMPACT_ATOMS: atom_id res chain seq x y z
N VAL A 1 68.82 59.96 24.23
CA VAL A 1 67.67 60.76 23.78
C VAL A 1 66.95 60.20 22.54
N PHE A 2 67.64 59.72 21.49
CA PHE A 2 66.95 59.19 20.29
C PHE A 2 66.39 57.75 20.40
N GLN A 3 66.88 56.90 21.31
CA GLN A 3 66.38 55.53 21.48
C GLN A 3 65.08 55.45 22.31
N GLU A 4 64.80 56.47 23.11
CA GLU A 4 63.64 56.51 24.01
C GLU A 4 62.35 56.89 23.24
N ASN A 5 62.49 57.74 22.23
CA ASN A 5 61.39 58.19 21.37
C ASN A 5 61.00 57.16 20.28
N ALA A 6 61.83 56.14 20.04
CA ALA A 6 61.53 55.12 19.02
C ALA A 6 60.51 54.08 19.50
N LYS A 7 60.43 53.83 20.82
CA LYS A 7 59.45 52.90 21.42
C LYS A 7 58.03 53.48 21.41
N ASP A 8 57.88 54.79 21.55
CA ASP A 8 56.56 55.45 21.51
C ASP A 8 55.95 55.50 20.10
N VAL A 9 56.78 55.55 19.05
CA VAL A 9 56.31 55.59 17.65
C VAL A 9 56.06 54.18 17.08
N MET A 10 56.60 53.14 17.72
CA MET A 10 56.32 51.73 17.41
C MET A 10 55.12 51.16 18.19
N ASN A 11 54.16 52.00 18.58
CA ASN A 11 52.89 51.55 19.14
C ASN A 11 52.03 50.87 18.06
N VAL A 12 52.42 49.66 17.69
CA VAL A 12 51.77 48.76 16.72
C VAL A 12 50.76 47.86 17.44
N ASP A 13 50.02 48.41 18.40
CA ASP A 13 48.99 47.66 19.13
C ASP A 13 47.58 48.15 18.81
N LYS A 14 47.40 48.92 17.73
CA LYS A 14 46.07 49.32 17.27
C LYS A 14 45.44 48.27 16.36
N ILE A 15 45.13 47.11 16.93
CA ILE A 15 44.18 46.17 16.35
C ILE A 15 42.76 46.72 16.55
N SER A 16 42.12 47.14 15.45
CA SER A 16 40.71 47.56 15.44
C SER A 16 39.85 46.36 15.03
N ILE A 17 38.99 45.91 15.94
CA ILE A 17 38.03 44.84 15.68
C ILE A 17 36.87 45.44 14.87
N ILE A 18 36.86 45.19 13.56
CA ILE A 18 35.83 45.72 12.64
C ILE A 18 34.51 44.95 12.77
N SER A 19 34.58 43.67 13.16
CA SER A 19 33.42 42.80 13.41
C SER A 19 33.75 41.79 14.50
N GLY A 20 32.88 41.64 15.50
CA GLY A 20 33.01 40.59 16.51
C GLY A 20 32.84 39.20 15.91
N ALA A 21 33.47 38.19 16.52
CA ALA A 21 33.29 36.81 16.12
C ALA A 21 31.87 36.34 16.47
N VAL A 22 31.09 35.94 15.46
CA VAL A 22 29.76 35.37 15.65
C VAL A 22 29.87 33.85 15.57
N ALA A 23 29.53 33.17 16.67
CA ALA A 23 29.42 31.72 16.68
C ALA A 23 28.18 31.29 15.89
N ASN A 24 28.34 30.33 14.98
CA ASN A 24 27.22 29.73 14.28
C ASN A 24 26.37 28.93 15.27
N THR A 25 25.13 29.35 15.49
CA THR A 25 24.16 28.68 16.37
C THR A 25 23.54 27.45 15.71
N THR A 26 23.64 27.33 14.38
CA THR A 26 23.15 26.19 13.61
C THR A 26 24.30 25.28 13.18
N PRO A 27 24.15 23.96 13.35
CA PRO A 27 25.14 23.01 12.86
C PRO A 27 25.24 23.07 11.33
N VAL A 28 26.44 23.32 10.82
CA VAL A 28 26.74 23.35 9.38
C VAL A 28 26.63 21.95 8.76
N SER A 29 26.79 20.91 9.58
CA SER A 29 26.66 19.51 9.21
C SER A 29 26.36 18.65 10.46
N PRO A 30 25.73 17.47 10.32
CA PRO A 30 25.16 16.91 9.10
C PRO A 30 23.71 17.34 8.86
N ASN A 31 23.30 17.38 7.58
CA ASN A 31 21.90 17.65 7.21
C ASN A 31 21.07 16.37 7.28
N ASN A 32 20.47 16.13 8.45
CA ASN A 32 19.70 14.92 8.73
C ASN A 32 18.53 14.70 7.74
N LYS A 33 17.91 15.79 7.25
CA LYS A 33 16.81 15.69 6.28
C LYS A 33 17.30 15.15 4.94
N LEU A 34 18.45 15.63 4.48
CA LEU A 34 19.06 15.18 3.23
C LEU A 34 19.46 13.70 3.32
N ASN A 35 20.10 13.30 4.44
CA ASN A 35 20.48 11.91 4.67
C ASN A 35 19.26 10.97 4.74
N LEU A 36 18.16 11.43 5.34
CA LEU A 36 16.90 10.66 5.40
C LEU A 36 16.30 10.44 4.00
N VAL A 37 16.23 11.49 3.18
CA VAL A 37 15.71 11.39 1.80
C VAL A 37 16.56 10.43 0.96
N ILE A 38 17.88 10.54 1.07
CA ILE A 38 18.82 9.65 0.36
C ILE A 38 18.65 8.21 0.85
N GLY A 39 18.57 7.99 2.16
CA GLY A 39 18.39 6.66 2.74
C GLY A 39 17.06 6.02 2.32
N LEU A 40 15.97 6.78 2.29
CA LEU A 40 14.67 6.31 1.84
C LEU A 40 14.67 5.93 0.35
N GLY A 41 15.28 6.78 -0.50
CA GLY A 41 15.42 6.50 -1.92
C GLY A 41 16.24 5.24 -2.21
N LEU A 42 17.41 5.11 -1.57
CA LEU A 42 18.27 3.92 -1.67
C LEU A 42 17.58 2.66 -1.14
N GLY A 43 16.90 2.76 0.01
CA GLY A 43 16.16 1.65 0.60
C GLY A 43 15.05 1.15 -0.31
N MET A 44 14.29 2.04 -0.94
CA MET A 44 13.26 1.65 -1.93
C MET A 44 13.87 0.99 -3.16
N MET A 45 14.97 1.52 -3.71
CA MET A 45 15.64 0.89 -4.87
C MET A 45 16.07 -0.54 -4.54
N ILE A 46 16.71 -0.74 -3.39
CA ILE A 46 17.18 -2.06 -2.96
C ILE A 46 15.99 -2.97 -2.67
N GLY A 47 14.95 -2.48 -1.99
CA GLY A 47 13.76 -3.26 -1.66
C GLY A 47 13.03 -3.77 -2.91
N VAL A 48 12.86 -2.92 -3.92
CA VAL A 48 12.28 -3.32 -5.22
C VAL A 48 13.20 -4.32 -5.92
N GLY A 49 14.51 -4.08 -5.95
CA GLY A 49 15.48 -5.02 -6.52
C GLY A 49 15.44 -6.40 -5.86
N LEU A 50 15.32 -6.46 -4.53
CA LEU A 50 15.20 -7.70 -3.77
C LEU A 50 13.85 -8.40 -4.02
N ALA A 51 12.75 -7.65 -4.14
CA ALA A 51 11.45 -8.23 -4.48
C ALA A 51 11.49 -8.93 -5.85
N PHE A 52 12.08 -8.28 -6.86
CA PHE A 52 12.29 -8.91 -8.17
C PHE A 52 13.25 -10.10 -8.11
N LEU A 53 14.32 -10.01 -7.32
CA LEU A 53 15.24 -11.14 -7.14
C LEU A 53 14.54 -12.35 -6.53
N PHE A 54 13.71 -12.14 -5.51
CA PHE A 54 12.93 -13.22 -4.90
C PHE A 54 11.89 -13.79 -5.86
N GLU A 55 11.25 -12.95 -6.68
CA GLU A 55 10.33 -13.42 -7.73
C GLU A 55 11.07 -14.26 -8.80
N LEU A 56 12.27 -13.86 -9.20
CA LEU A 56 13.08 -14.61 -10.17
C LEU A 56 13.61 -15.95 -9.59
N LEU A 57 13.86 -16.00 -8.29
CA LEU A 57 14.27 -17.22 -7.59
C LEU A 57 13.09 -18.12 -7.26
N ASP A 58 11.86 -17.58 -7.20
CA ASP A 58 10.63 -18.35 -7.03
C ASP A 58 10.31 -19.13 -8.32
N ARG A 59 10.51 -20.46 -8.27
CA ARG A 59 10.19 -21.38 -9.38
C ARG A 59 8.76 -21.92 -9.28
N THR A 60 7.87 -21.27 -8.55
CA THR A 60 6.47 -21.71 -8.43
C THR A 60 5.71 -21.40 -9.72
N VAL A 61 5.14 -22.42 -10.35
CA VAL A 61 4.26 -22.26 -11.51
C VAL A 61 2.87 -21.83 -11.01
N LYS A 62 2.53 -20.56 -11.21
CA LYS A 62 1.23 -19.98 -10.81
C LYS A 62 0.29 -19.73 -11.98
N ASP A 63 0.78 -19.79 -13.22
CA ASP A 63 0.02 -19.48 -14.42
C ASP A 63 -0.32 -20.76 -15.20
N GLU A 64 -1.61 -20.98 -15.46
CA GLU A 64 -2.13 -22.09 -16.25
C GLU A 64 -1.58 -22.05 -17.68
N LYS A 65 -1.40 -20.84 -18.23
CA LYS A 65 -0.85 -20.64 -19.58
C LYS A 65 0.61 -21.06 -19.67
N TYR A 66 1.37 -20.89 -18.58
CA TYR A 66 2.76 -21.37 -18.51
C TYR A 66 2.82 -22.89 -18.65
N VAL A 67 1.82 -23.63 -18.15
CA VAL A 67 1.75 -25.09 -18.29
C VAL A 67 1.42 -25.51 -19.73
N THR A 68 0.51 -24.82 -20.40
CA THR A 68 0.17 -25.15 -21.79
C THR A 68 1.27 -24.75 -22.77
N ASP A 69 1.79 -23.53 -22.67
CA ASP A 69 2.73 -22.98 -23.67
C ASP A 69 4.17 -23.50 -23.46
N THR A 70 4.58 -23.73 -22.21
CA THR A 70 5.96 -24.14 -21.90
C THR A 70 6.09 -25.66 -21.75
N LEU A 71 5.09 -26.34 -21.17
CA LEU A 71 5.11 -27.80 -20.99
C LEU A 71 4.32 -28.55 -22.07
N GLY A 72 3.51 -27.87 -22.89
CA GLY A 72 2.78 -28.48 -24.00
C GLY A 72 1.59 -29.36 -23.57
N PHE A 73 1.18 -29.30 -22.29
CA PHE A 73 0.10 -30.13 -21.78
C PHE A 73 -1.28 -29.49 -22.03
N PRO A 74 -2.26 -30.26 -22.56
CA PRO A 74 -3.62 -29.79 -22.70
C PRO A 74 -4.29 -29.68 -21.32
N ILE A 75 -4.92 -28.54 -21.03
CA ILE A 75 -5.67 -28.32 -19.79
C ILE A 75 -7.02 -29.06 -19.92
N LEU A 76 -7.26 -30.04 -19.04
CA LEU A 76 -8.50 -30.82 -19.02
C LEU A 76 -9.64 -30.15 -18.23
N GLY A 77 -9.31 -29.18 -17.39
CA GLY A 77 -10.23 -28.45 -16.54
C GLY A 77 -9.54 -27.85 -15.31
N THR A 78 -10.17 -26.86 -14.68
CA THR A 78 -9.64 -26.18 -13.49
C THR A 78 -10.42 -26.60 -12.24
N VAL A 79 -9.74 -27.02 -11.17
CA VAL A 79 -10.37 -27.31 -9.88
C VAL A 79 -10.19 -26.10 -8.96
N PRO A 80 -11.27 -25.37 -8.62
CA PRO A 80 -11.17 -24.23 -7.74
C PRO A 80 -10.84 -24.67 -6.30
N GLU A 81 -9.93 -23.94 -5.66
CA GLU A 81 -9.59 -24.17 -4.27
C GLU A 81 -10.71 -23.61 -3.36
N MET A 82 -11.40 -24.48 -2.62
CA MET A 82 -12.48 -24.08 -1.71
C MET A 82 -11.95 -23.87 -0.29
N SER A 83 -12.31 -22.74 0.31
CA SER A 83 -11.99 -22.48 1.71
C SER A 83 -12.75 -23.43 2.64
N ALA A 84 -12.17 -23.79 3.79
CA ALA A 84 -12.83 -24.56 4.84
C ALA A 84 -14.20 -23.99 5.24
N LYS A 85 -14.38 -22.67 5.15
CA LYS A 85 -15.65 -22.01 5.45
C LYS A 85 -16.74 -22.32 4.40
N GLU A 86 -16.35 -22.44 3.14
CA GLU A 86 -17.26 -22.72 2.02
C GLU A 86 -17.68 -24.19 1.97
N LEU A 87 -16.74 -25.10 2.27
CA LEU A 87 -17.01 -26.52 2.47
C LEU A 87 -18.07 -26.74 3.57
N ASN A 88 -17.95 -26.01 4.68
CA ASN A 88 -18.91 -26.07 5.79
C ASN A 88 -20.24 -25.35 5.48
N ALA A 89 -20.24 -24.34 4.61
CA ALA A 89 -21.43 -23.61 4.21
C ALA A 89 -22.36 -24.45 3.32
N GLY A 90 -21.81 -25.30 2.44
CA GLY A 90 -22.59 -26.22 1.60
C GLY A 90 -23.31 -27.34 2.39
N ILE A 91 -22.82 -27.68 3.58
CA ILE A 91 -23.41 -28.71 4.45
C ILE A 91 -24.54 -28.14 5.32
N ARG A 92 -24.63 -26.81 5.48
CA ARG A 92 -25.77 -26.19 6.17
C ARG A 92 -27.01 -26.31 5.28
N LYS A 93 -27.75 -27.41 5.51
CA LYS A 93 -29.10 -27.66 4.97
C LYS A 93 -29.82 -26.32 4.80
N LYS A 94 -30.13 -25.98 3.56
CA LYS A 94 -31.14 -24.99 3.22
C LYS A 94 -32.33 -25.26 4.13
N GLY A 95 -32.55 -24.39 5.13
CA GLY A 95 -33.67 -24.51 6.04
C GLY A 95 -34.96 -24.60 5.21
N PRO A 96 -35.99 -25.32 5.69
CA PRO A 96 -37.22 -25.51 4.92
C PRO A 96 -37.71 -24.15 4.46
N ALA A 97 -37.95 -24.03 3.14
CA ALA A 97 -38.46 -22.79 2.55
C ALA A 97 -39.71 -22.35 3.34
N PRO A 98 -39.87 -21.04 3.63
CA PRO A 98 -41.01 -20.57 4.38
C PRO A 98 -42.29 -20.97 3.63
N THR A 99 -43.09 -21.84 4.25
CA THR A 99 -44.39 -22.24 3.73
C THR A 99 -45.27 -21.02 3.70
N ARG A 100 -45.45 -20.46 2.49
CA ARG A 100 -46.38 -19.36 2.24
C ARG A 100 -47.77 -19.80 2.72
N PRO A 101 -48.43 -19.10 3.67
CA PRO A 101 -49.76 -19.48 4.08
C PRO A 101 -50.69 -19.34 2.88
N LYS A 102 -51.33 -20.45 2.46
CA LYS A 102 -52.38 -20.42 1.46
C LYS A 102 -53.50 -19.54 2.00
N ALA A 103 -53.73 -18.42 1.33
CA ALA A 103 -54.85 -17.53 1.59
C ALA A 103 -56.14 -18.35 1.53
N THR A 104 -56.86 -18.29 2.64
CA THR A 104 -58.12 -18.95 2.94
C THR A 104 -59.18 -18.56 1.92
N ASN A 105 -59.90 -19.57 1.42
CA ASN A 105 -61.10 -19.43 0.60
C ASN A 105 -62.13 -18.57 1.32
N ASP A 106 -62.33 -17.33 0.87
CA ASP A 106 -63.54 -16.58 1.17
C ASP A 106 -64.63 -16.98 0.18
N LYS A 107 -65.44 -17.94 0.60
CA LYS A 107 -66.80 -18.10 0.08
C LYS A 107 -67.57 -16.88 0.55
N THR A 108 -67.83 -15.88 -0.31
CA THR A 108 -69.12 -15.17 -0.45
C THR A 108 -68.97 -14.08 -1.54
N ALA A 109 -69.49 -14.32 -2.75
CA ALA A 109 -69.87 -13.24 -3.66
C ALA A 109 -70.96 -13.73 -4.64
N PRO A 110 -72.06 -12.98 -4.84
CA PRO A 110 -73.25 -13.51 -5.50
C PRO A 110 -73.09 -13.57 -7.03
N SER A 111 -73.64 -14.63 -7.60
CA SER A 111 -73.87 -14.81 -9.04
C SER A 111 -74.60 -13.60 -9.64
N ARG A 112 -73.87 -12.78 -10.41
CA ARG A 112 -74.41 -11.64 -11.15
C ARG A 112 -74.43 -11.96 -12.65
N ARG A 113 -75.51 -12.63 -13.04
CA ARG A 113 -76.16 -12.63 -14.36
C ARG A 113 -75.66 -11.51 -15.29
N SER A 114 -74.97 -11.83 -16.39
CA SER A 114 -74.90 -10.95 -17.55
C SER A 114 -74.45 -11.67 -18.84
N ARG A 115 -75.47 -12.07 -19.62
CA ARG A 115 -75.61 -11.86 -21.07
C ARG A 115 -74.63 -12.55 -22.03
N SER A 116 -75.13 -13.58 -22.72
CA SER A 116 -74.75 -13.87 -24.10
C SER A 116 -75.59 -13.02 -25.05
N ARG A 117 -74.93 -12.33 -25.98
CA ARG A 117 -75.55 -11.90 -27.24
C ARG A 117 -74.45 -11.78 -28.30
N VAL A 118 -74.61 -12.64 -29.31
CA VAL A 118 -74.12 -12.59 -30.71
C VAL A 118 -72.62 -12.50 -30.91
#